data_AF-A0A520QFJ2-F1
#
_entry.id   AF-A0A520QFJ2-F1
#
_cell.length_a   1.000
_cell.length_b   1.000
_cell.length_c   1.000
_cell.angle_alpha   90.00
_cell.angle_beta   90.00
_cell.angle_gamma   90.00
#
_symmetry.space_group_name_H-M   'P 1'
#
loop_
_entity.id
_entity.type
_entity.pdbx_description
1 polymer ?
#
loop_
_entity_poly.entity_id
_entity_poly.type
_entity_poly.pdbx_seq_one_letter_code
_entity_poly.pdbx_strand_id
1 'polypeptide(L)'
;MKCFLLSILAFTCSAWSQSAYEESISGDLSDDANAPTLVTSSQTTITVAFTTDREGLDRDIFTVEVPAGFELSGIVLDDYNSNYPENLGFVGFSSGSVLNADPVLPTAAGLLGWYLPDEFDVGQDLFLEMGQAPGAIGYDEPLPSGFYTFWAQETSDSNDEWVLSVVLSPVDVTCEADVNGNGAVDFPDLIQLLSAFGPCASCDEDLDESGSVDFNDLISMLSFWGPC
;
A
#
# COMPACT_ATOMS: atom_id res chain seq x y z
N MET A 1 -39.05 32.25 -37.78
CA MET A 1 -37.78 32.54 -37.08
C MET A 1 -37.28 31.24 -36.47
N LYS A 2 -36.00 30.93 -36.69
CA LYS A 2 -35.38 29.60 -36.54
C LYS A 2 -35.29 29.17 -35.06
N CYS A 3 -35.79 27.97 -34.74
CA CYS A 3 -35.46 27.25 -33.52
C CYS A 3 -33.98 26.87 -33.56
N PHE A 4 -33.19 27.40 -32.63
CA PHE A 4 -31.83 26.95 -32.37
C PHE A 4 -31.89 25.68 -31.51
N LEU A 5 -31.42 24.56 -32.05
CA LEU A 5 -31.07 23.40 -31.23
C LEU A 5 -29.81 23.76 -30.42
N LEU A 6 -29.90 23.66 -29.10
CA LEU A 6 -28.74 23.67 -28.21
C LEU A 6 -28.08 22.28 -28.28
N SER A 7 -26.87 22.21 -28.84
CA SER A 7 -26.04 21.01 -28.81
C SER A 7 -25.34 20.93 -27.46
N ILE A 8 -25.67 19.92 -26.66
CA ILE A 8 -24.97 19.62 -25.40
C ILE A 8 -23.69 18.86 -25.77
N LEU A 9 -22.53 19.50 -25.63
CA LEU A 9 -21.23 18.82 -25.62
C LEU A 9 -21.16 18.02 -24.31
N ALA A 10 -21.19 16.70 -24.39
CA ALA A 10 -20.77 15.85 -23.28
C ALA A 10 -19.24 15.92 -23.21
N PHE A 11 -18.72 16.72 -22.27
CA PHE A 11 -17.33 16.56 -21.84
C PHE A 11 -17.24 15.21 -21.13
N THR A 12 -16.51 14.27 -21.72
CA THR A 12 -15.99 13.13 -20.97
C THR A 12 -14.87 13.69 -20.09
N CYS A 13 -15.23 14.17 -18.91
CA CYS A 13 -14.24 14.37 -17.85
C CYS A 13 -13.74 12.97 -17.50
N SER A 14 -12.46 12.70 -17.69
CA SER A 14 -11.82 11.54 -17.07
C SER A 14 -12.10 11.65 -15.58
N ALA A 15 -12.95 10.77 -15.06
CA ALA A 15 -13.22 10.71 -13.64
C ALA A 15 -11.96 10.11 -13.01
N TRP A 16 -11.11 10.97 -12.45
CA TRP A 16 -10.12 10.54 -11.48
C TRP A 16 -10.86 9.86 -10.33
N SER A 17 -10.27 8.80 -9.78
CA SER A 17 -10.76 8.25 -8.52
C SER A 17 -10.78 9.36 -7.48
N GLN A 18 -11.79 9.36 -6.60
CA GLN A 18 -11.83 10.34 -5.52
C GLN A 18 -10.63 10.08 -4.60
N SER A 19 -9.78 11.09 -4.45
CA SER A 19 -8.67 11.11 -3.50
C SER A 19 -9.17 10.99 -2.07
N ALA A 20 -8.43 10.20 -1.29
CA ALA A 20 -8.63 10.05 0.14
C ALA A 20 -8.17 11.30 0.90
N TYR A 21 -7.15 11.99 0.38
CA TYR A 21 -6.66 13.24 0.91
C TYR A 21 -6.19 14.16 -0.22
N GLU A 22 -6.46 15.45 -0.05
CA GLU A 22 -6.14 16.53 -0.99
C GLU A 22 -5.78 17.76 -0.16
N GLU A 23 -4.55 18.22 -0.23
CA GLU A 23 -4.12 19.39 0.56
C GLU A 23 -4.89 20.65 0.20
N SER A 24 -5.20 20.82 -1.10
CA SER A 24 -6.00 21.94 -1.62
C SER A 24 -7.40 22.05 -0.98
N ILE A 25 -7.89 20.96 -0.37
CA ILE A 25 -9.20 20.87 0.29
C ILE A 25 -9.06 20.69 1.80
N SER A 26 -8.10 19.88 2.25
CA SER A 26 -8.01 19.35 3.62
C SER A 26 -6.97 20.08 4.48
N GLY A 27 -6.14 20.93 3.86
CA GLY A 27 -4.97 21.56 4.49
C GLY A 27 -3.70 20.73 4.32
N ASP A 28 -2.59 21.31 4.74
CA ASP A 28 -1.25 20.69 4.74
C ASP A 28 -1.22 19.32 5.39
N LEU A 29 -0.44 18.42 4.78
CA LEU A 29 0.12 17.26 5.46
C LEU A 29 1.18 17.69 6.49
N SER A 30 1.60 16.75 7.31
CA SER A 30 2.44 17.07 8.46
C SER A 30 3.92 17.06 8.08
N ASP A 31 4.65 18.09 8.51
CA ASP A 31 6.12 18.13 8.48
C ASP A 31 6.81 17.30 9.57
N ASP A 32 6.06 16.83 10.58
CA ASP A 32 6.58 16.21 11.79
C ASP A 32 6.56 14.68 11.70
N ALA A 33 7.75 14.09 11.63
CA ALA A 33 7.98 12.65 11.64
C ALA A 33 7.29 11.92 12.81
N ASN A 34 7.07 12.57 13.95
CA ASN A 34 6.44 11.99 15.13
C ASN A 34 4.94 12.23 15.22
N ALA A 35 4.38 13.03 14.32
CA ALA A 35 2.97 13.36 14.26
C ALA A 35 2.48 13.45 12.80
N PRO A 36 2.59 12.37 12.02
CA PRO A 36 2.14 12.34 10.62
C PRO A 36 0.62 12.53 10.51
N THR A 37 0.17 13.06 9.37
CA THR A 37 -1.26 13.19 9.08
C THR A 37 -1.87 11.82 8.79
N LEU A 38 -2.89 11.42 9.56
CA LEU A 38 -3.60 10.16 9.33
C LEU A 38 -4.54 10.30 8.13
N VAL A 39 -4.28 9.53 7.07
CA VAL A 39 -5.15 9.44 5.89
C VAL A 39 -6.00 8.17 5.99
N THR A 40 -7.32 8.35 5.96
CA THR A 40 -8.28 7.24 6.08
C THR A 40 -9.08 7.08 4.80
N SER A 41 -9.24 5.85 4.33
CA SER A 41 -10.09 5.51 3.18
C SER A 41 -10.81 4.19 3.42
N SER A 42 -11.96 4.01 2.78
CA SER A 42 -12.65 2.71 2.70
C SER A 42 -12.40 1.98 1.38
N GLN A 43 -11.56 2.56 0.51
CA GLN A 43 -11.19 1.99 -0.78
C GLN A 43 -9.89 1.20 -0.65
N THR A 44 -9.67 0.26 -1.56
CA THR A 44 -8.42 -0.50 -1.68
C THR A 44 -7.30 0.29 -2.37
N THR A 45 -7.62 1.45 -2.95
CA THR A 45 -6.63 2.40 -3.45
C THR A 45 -6.78 3.69 -2.66
N ILE A 46 -5.73 4.07 -1.93
CA ILE A 46 -5.69 5.27 -1.12
C ILE A 46 -4.87 6.31 -1.87
N THR A 47 -5.56 7.17 -2.60
CA THR A 47 -4.93 8.25 -3.37
C THR A 47 -4.76 9.50 -2.50
N VAL A 48 -3.55 10.02 -2.45
CA VAL A 48 -3.15 11.20 -1.67
C VAL A 48 -2.53 12.20 -2.64
N ALA A 49 -3.09 13.40 -2.71
CA ALA A 49 -2.56 14.49 -3.52
C ALA A 49 -2.06 15.63 -2.62
N PHE A 50 -0.84 16.06 -2.88
CA PHE A 50 -0.11 17.01 -2.06
C PHE A 50 0.91 17.78 -2.90
N THR A 51 1.43 18.86 -2.34
CA THR A 51 2.48 19.66 -2.95
C THR A 51 3.66 19.73 -2.01
N THR A 52 4.83 19.37 -2.49
CA THR A 52 6.07 19.65 -1.77
C THR A 52 6.60 21.00 -2.26
N ASP A 53 6.97 21.88 -1.34
CA ASP A 53 7.71 23.09 -1.65
C ASP A 53 9.07 23.14 -0.94
N ARG A 54 10.12 23.54 -1.68
CA ARG A 54 11.42 23.92 -1.14
C ARG A 54 12.08 22.91 -0.17
N GLU A 55 13.14 22.25 -0.63
CA GLU A 55 13.94 21.25 0.11
C GLU A 55 13.85 21.30 1.65
N GLY A 56 13.09 20.36 2.22
CA GLY A 56 13.00 20.10 3.66
C GLY A 56 12.24 21.15 4.48
N LEU A 57 11.51 22.08 3.86
CA LEU A 57 10.67 23.04 4.57
C LEU A 57 9.17 22.72 4.52
N ASP A 58 8.76 21.97 3.51
CA ASP A 58 7.40 21.48 3.30
C ASP A 58 7.50 19.97 3.00
N ARG A 59 7.57 19.19 4.07
CA ARG A 59 7.62 17.73 4.02
C ARG A 59 6.23 17.20 4.19
N ASP A 60 5.82 16.39 3.23
CA ASP A 60 4.56 15.67 3.31
C ASP A 60 4.75 14.34 4.02
N ILE A 61 4.38 14.29 5.30
CA ILE A 61 4.41 13.05 6.09
C ILE A 61 3.00 12.64 6.46
N PHE A 62 2.60 11.47 5.98
CA PHE A 62 1.28 10.90 6.22
C PHE A 62 1.34 9.42 6.54
N THR A 63 0.34 8.94 7.26
CA THR A 63 0.21 7.53 7.64
C THR A 63 -1.08 6.97 7.08
N VAL A 64 -1.01 5.74 6.58
CA VAL A 64 -2.16 4.93 6.19
C VAL A 64 -2.24 3.67 7.04
N GLU A 65 -3.45 3.18 7.25
CA GLU A 65 -3.71 1.87 7.84
C GLU A 65 -3.98 0.86 6.73
N VAL A 66 -3.26 -0.26 6.77
CA VAL A 66 -3.60 -1.48 6.03
C VAL A 66 -4.43 -2.36 6.98
N PRO A 67 -5.74 -2.50 6.77
CA PRO A 67 -6.60 -3.25 7.67
C PRO A 67 -6.25 -4.75 7.68
N ALA A 68 -6.68 -5.46 8.72
CA ALA A 68 -6.62 -6.92 8.74
C ALA A 68 -7.39 -7.51 7.54
N GLY A 69 -6.85 -8.57 6.93
CA GLY A 69 -7.37 -9.16 5.68
C GLY A 69 -6.89 -8.47 4.40
N PHE A 70 -6.09 -7.40 4.53
CA PHE A 70 -5.43 -6.73 3.41
C PHE A 70 -3.91 -6.70 3.61
N GLU A 71 -3.22 -6.51 2.49
CA GLU A 71 -1.78 -6.32 2.38
C GLU A 71 -1.50 -5.09 1.51
N LEU A 72 -0.41 -4.39 1.81
CA LEU A 72 0.12 -3.33 0.97
C LEU A 72 0.86 -3.99 -0.20
N SER A 73 0.33 -3.78 -1.40
CA SER A 73 0.75 -4.47 -2.62
C SER A 73 1.33 -3.56 -3.69
N GLY A 74 1.19 -2.24 -3.55
CA GLY A 74 1.72 -1.28 -4.53
C GLY A 74 1.78 0.15 -4.01
N ILE A 75 2.65 0.94 -4.63
CA ILE A 75 2.80 2.38 -4.43
C ILE A 75 2.95 3.00 -5.82
N VAL A 76 1.86 3.56 -6.34
CA VAL A 76 1.81 4.10 -7.70
C VAL A 76 1.98 5.61 -7.68
N LEU A 77 2.88 6.12 -8.52
CA LEU A 77 2.99 7.56 -8.78
C LEU A 77 2.00 7.94 -9.88
N ASP A 78 0.83 8.45 -9.52
CA ASP A 78 -0.22 8.79 -10.49
C ASP A 78 0.04 10.12 -11.20
N ASP A 79 0.68 11.07 -10.52
CA ASP A 79 1.08 12.35 -11.08
C ASP A 79 2.33 12.88 -10.38
N TYR A 80 3.18 13.57 -11.14
CA TYR A 80 4.34 14.29 -10.65
C TYR A 80 4.66 15.41 -11.63
N ASN A 81 4.56 16.65 -11.15
CA ASN A 81 4.72 17.83 -11.97
C ASN A 81 5.60 18.85 -11.25
N SER A 82 6.82 19.04 -11.74
CA SER A 82 7.79 19.97 -11.17
C SER A 82 7.86 21.27 -11.95
N ASN A 83 8.03 22.39 -11.24
CA ASN A 83 8.39 23.66 -11.88
C ASN A 83 9.87 23.73 -12.32
N TYR A 84 10.67 22.73 -11.97
CA TYR A 84 12.09 22.62 -12.28
C TYR A 84 12.32 21.37 -13.14
N PRO A 85 12.64 21.52 -14.45
CA PRO A 85 12.82 20.38 -15.33
C PRO A 85 13.91 19.43 -14.84
N GLU A 86 13.68 18.13 -14.95
CA GLU A 86 14.60 17.08 -14.49
C GLU A 86 14.86 17.12 -12.97
N ASN A 87 13.95 17.73 -12.17
CA ASN A 87 13.98 17.60 -10.73
C ASN A 87 13.68 16.15 -10.33
N LEU A 88 14.38 15.68 -9.30
CA LEU A 88 14.07 14.44 -8.64
C LEU A 88 13.34 14.78 -7.35
N GLY A 89 12.16 14.24 -7.18
CA GLY A 89 11.51 14.22 -5.88
C GLY A 89 12.14 13.16 -4.99
N PHE A 90 11.80 13.15 -3.70
CA PHE A 90 12.09 12.03 -2.82
C PHE A 90 10.78 11.51 -2.24
N VAL A 91 10.60 10.20 -2.26
CA VAL A 91 9.53 9.51 -1.53
C VAL A 91 10.08 8.28 -0.83
N GLY A 92 9.72 8.08 0.43
CA GLY A 92 10.10 6.91 1.21
C GLY A 92 9.04 6.56 2.24
N PHE A 93 9.14 5.37 2.81
CA PHE A 93 8.19 4.95 3.83
C PHE A 93 8.80 4.00 4.85
N SER A 94 8.19 3.94 6.03
CA SER A 94 8.53 3.02 7.12
C SER A 94 7.29 2.35 7.69
N SER A 95 7.46 1.19 8.34
CA SER A 95 6.39 0.59 9.13
C SER A 95 6.12 1.38 10.40
N GLY A 96 4.88 1.31 10.89
CA GLY A 96 4.41 2.01 12.08
C GLY A 96 3.62 3.28 11.77
N SER A 97 3.03 3.85 12.82
CA SER A 97 2.18 5.03 12.75
C SER A 97 2.95 6.36 12.84
N VAL A 98 4.27 6.30 12.82
CA VAL A 98 5.19 7.44 12.81
C VAL A 98 6.34 7.12 11.85
N LEU A 99 7.01 8.15 11.35
CA LEU A 99 8.15 7.97 10.47
C LEU A 99 9.36 7.52 11.31
N ASN A 100 9.83 6.31 11.06
CA ASN A 100 10.98 5.73 11.75
C ASN A 100 12.33 6.13 11.12
N ALA A 101 12.38 7.29 10.47
CA ALA A 101 13.58 7.87 9.87
C ALA A 101 13.74 9.34 10.33
N ASP A 102 14.97 9.84 10.30
CA ASP A 102 15.24 11.26 10.56
C ASP A 102 15.26 12.02 9.22
N PRO A 103 14.21 12.80 8.90
CA PRO A 103 14.09 13.44 7.60
C PRO A 103 15.06 14.61 7.40
N VAL A 104 15.85 14.97 8.43
CA VAL A 104 16.89 16.01 8.35
C VAL A 104 18.24 15.41 7.92
N LEU A 105 18.40 14.09 8.05
CA LEU A 105 19.64 13.40 7.69
C LEU A 105 19.50 12.77 6.30
N PRO A 106 20.55 12.87 5.44
CA PRO A 106 20.52 12.25 4.11
C PRO A 106 20.81 10.74 4.22
N THR A 107 19.95 10.01 4.92
CA THR A 107 20.08 8.57 5.17
C THR A 107 18.74 7.87 5.10
N ALA A 108 18.74 6.67 4.54
CA ALA A 108 17.57 5.79 4.49
C ALA A 108 17.39 4.93 5.76
N ALA A 109 18.19 5.18 6.81
CA ALA A 109 18.12 4.40 8.04
C ALA A 109 16.71 4.46 8.65
N GLY A 110 16.08 3.28 8.78
CA GLY A 110 14.73 3.13 9.33
C GLY A 110 13.60 3.14 8.31
N LEU A 111 13.90 3.44 7.04
CA LEU A 111 12.96 3.27 5.93
C LEU A 111 12.91 1.81 5.47
N LEU A 112 11.70 1.34 5.15
CA LEU A 112 11.50 0.07 4.45
C LEU A 112 11.95 0.18 3.00
N GLY A 113 11.62 1.29 2.34
CA GLY A 113 12.03 1.58 0.97
C GLY A 113 11.95 3.07 0.65
N TRP A 114 12.64 3.48 -0.41
CA TRP A 114 12.62 4.85 -0.92
C TRP A 114 12.88 4.89 -2.43
N TYR A 115 12.46 5.96 -3.08
CA TYR A 115 12.68 6.21 -4.50
C TYR A 115 12.93 7.70 -4.74
N LEU A 116 13.58 8.02 -5.87
CA LEU A 116 13.80 9.38 -6.34
C LEU A 116 13.10 9.54 -7.70
N PRO A 117 11.79 9.78 -7.72
CA PRO A 117 11.04 9.82 -8.97
C PRO A 117 11.25 11.12 -9.74
N ASP A 118 11.04 11.04 -11.05
CA ASP A 118 10.84 12.19 -11.94
C ASP A 118 9.55 12.06 -12.75
N GLU A 119 9.31 13.00 -13.69
CA GLU A 119 8.13 13.04 -14.55
C GLU A 119 7.98 11.80 -15.46
N PHE A 120 9.04 11.02 -15.68
CA PHE A 120 9.01 9.79 -16.48
C PHE A 120 8.54 8.57 -15.69
N ASP A 121 8.54 8.64 -14.36
CA ASP A 121 8.03 7.59 -13.48
C ASP A 121 6.50 7.67 -13.30
N VAL A 122 5.83 8.69 -13.85
CA VAL A 122 4.37 8.84 -13.78
C VAL A 122 3.67 7.63 -14.42
N GLY A 123 2.75 7.05 -13.66
CA GLY A 123 2.01 5.83 -13.97
C GLY A 123 2.76 4.52 -13.64
N GLN A 124 3.95 4.58 -13.04
CA GLN A 124 4.66 3.39 -12.57
C GLN A 124 4.27 3.03 -11.14
N ASP A 125 4.28 1.73 -10.85
CA ASP A 125 4.30 1.21 -9.49
C ASP A 125 5.77 1.14 -9.03
N LEU A 126 6.09 1.88 -7.96
CA LEU A 126 7.43 2.02 -7.43
C LEU A 126 7.74 0.98 -6.35
N PHE A 127 6.76 0.17 -5.96
CA PHE A 127 6.81 -0.62 -4.74
C PHE A 127 7.97 -1.62 -4.73
N LEU A 128 8.22 -2.33 -5.83
CA LEU A 128 9.31 -3.30 -5.86
C LEU A 128 10.68 -2.60 -5.79
N GLU A 129 10.86 -1.55 -6.59
CA GLU A 129 12.10 -0.79 -6.70
C GLU A 129 12.47 -0.11 -5.38
N MET A 130 11.48 0.44 -4.66
CA MET A 130 11.67 1.07 -3.36
C MET A 130 12.31 0.12 -2.35
N GLY A 131 11.86 -1.13 -2.30
CA GLY A 131 12.38 -2.15 -1.38
C GLY A 131 13.82 -2.57 -1.65
N GLN A 132 14.34 -2.30 -2.85
CA GLN A 132 15.72 -2.60 -3.25
C GLN A 132 16.66 -1.40 -3.10
N ALA A 133 16.15 -0.26 -2.62
CA ALA A 133 16.89 0.99 -2.60
C ALA A 133 18.08 0.93 -1.62
N PRO A 134 19.27 1.44 -2.01
CA PRO A 134 20.47 1.37 -1.17
C PRO A 134 20.27 1.97 0.22
N GLY A 135 20.64 1.20 1.25
CA GLY A 135 20.58 1.64 2.64
C GLY A 135 19.20 1.57 3.30
N ALA A 136 18.15 1.21 2.55
CA ALA A 136 16.86 0.86 3.13
C ALA A 136 16.93 -0.50 3.86
N ILE A 137 15.95 -0.76 4.72
CA ILE A 137 15.78 -2.07 5.37
C ILE A 137 15.41 -3.13 4.33
N GLY A 138 14.60 -2.75 3.34
CA GLY A 138 14.01 -3.65 2.37
C GLY A 138 12.83 -4.43 2.94
N TYR A 139 12.15 -5.14 2.05
CA TYR A 139 11.02 -6.02 2.37
C TYR A 139 10.82 -7.03 1.25
N ASP A 140 10.11 -8.11 1.59
CA ASP A 140 9.52 -9.02 0.62
C ASP A 140 8.07 -8.56 0.42
N GLU A 141 7.67 -8.34 -0.83
CA GLU A 141 6.29 -7.98 -1.19
C GLU A 141 5.37 -9.22 -1.17
N PRO A 142 4.07 -9.05 -0.86
CA PRO A 142 3.41 -7.85 -0.35
C PRO A 142 3.63 -7.65 1.17
N LEU A 143 3.40 -6.43 1.65
CA LEU A 143 3.60 -6.07 3.06
C LEU A 143 2.32 -6.31 3.89
N PRO A 144 2.41 -6.90 5.10
CA PRO A 144 1.24 -7.32 5.86
C PRO A 144 0.42 -6.14 6.40
N SER A 145 -0.78 -6.44 6.91
CA SER A 145 -1.62 -5.48 7.65
C SER A 145 -0.85 -4.74 8.76
N GLY A 146 -1.19 -3.48 8.97
CA GLY A 146 -0.48 -2.59 9.89
C GLY A 146 -0.48 -1.14 9.42
N PHE A 147 0.18 -0.26 10.16
CA PHE A 147 0.37 1.12 9.77
C PHE A 147 1.66 1.28 8.95
N TYR A 148 1.60 2.12 7.92
CA TYR A 148 2.76 2.55 7.14
C TYR A 148 2.76 4.07 7.03
N THR A 149 3.92 4.67 7.30
CA THR A 149 4.11 6.12 7.26
C THR A 149 5.01 6.47 6.09
N PHE A 150 4.48 7.32 5.22
CA PHE A 150 5.10 7.83 4.00
C PHE A 150 5.65 9.22 4.26
N TRP A 151 6.72 9.54 3.54
CA TRP A 151 7.39 10.83 3.59
C TRP A 151 7.79 11.19 2.16
N ALA A 152 7.30 12.32 1.68
CA ALA A 152 7.74 12.93 0.43
C ALA A 152 8.38 14.30 0.69
N GLN A 153 9.31 14.69 -0.17
CA GLN A 153 9.92 16.01 -0.17
C GLN A 153 10.66 16.32 -1.46
N GLU A 154 10.98 17.61 -1.64
CA GLU A 154 11.91 18.06 -2.66
C GLU A 154 13.37 17.64 -2.39
N THR A 155 14.14 17.47 -3.47
CA THR A 155 15.61 17.41 -3.42
C THR A 155 16.28 18.69 -3.90
N SER A 156 15.50 19.68 -4.36
CA SER A 156 15.98 20.98 -4.79
C SER A 156 15.02 22.11 -4.38
N ASP A 157 15.33 23.36 -4.78
CA ASP A 157 14.47 24.52 -4.51
C ASP A 157 13.39 24.62 -5.61
N SER A 158 12.47 23.66 -5.57
CA SER A 158 11.35 23.46 -6.50
C SER A 158 10.02 23.48 -5.77
N ASN A 159 8.93 23.47 -6.55
CA ASN A 159 7.59 23.23 -6.05
C ASN A 159 6.95 22.21 -6.98
N ASP A 160 6.63 21.06 -6.41
CA ASP A 160 6.17 19.90 -7.15
C ASP A 160 4.79 19.48 -6.67
N GLU A 161 3.93 19.18 -7.64
CA GLU A 161 2.60 18.62 -7.39
C GLU A 161 2.67 17.10 -7.56
N TRP A 162 2.15 16.38 -6.56
CA TRP A 162 2.19 14.93 -6.48
C TRP A 162 0.80 14.34 -6.37
N VAL A 163 0.61 13.17 -6.98
CA VAL A 163 -0.49 12.26 -6.64
C VAL A 163 0.09 10.87 -6.44
N LEU A 164 0.03 10.36 -5.21
CA LEU A 164 0.50 9.03 -4.84
C LEU A 164 -0.67 8.13 -4.48
N SER A 165 -0.74 6.95 -5.06
CA SER A 165 -1.72 5.92 -4.72
C SER A 165 -1.08 4.77 -3.97
N VAL A 166 -1.52 4.54 -2.75
CA VAL A 166 -1.18 3.35 -1.97
C VAL A 166 -2.20 2.26 -2.30
N VAL A 167 -1.73 1.13 -2.82
CA VAL A 167 -2.58 0.04 -3.30
C VAL A 167 -2.61 -1.08 -2.27
N LEU A 168 -3.82 -1.47 -1.88
CA LEU A 168 -4.11 -2.57 -0.98
C LEU A 168 -4.72 -3.70 -1.80
N SER A 169 -4.20 -4.91 -1.61
CA SER A 169 -4.84 -6.13 -2.09
C SER A 169 -5.49 -6.83 -0.90
N PRO A 170 -6.65 -7.48 -1.07
CA PRO A 170 -7.05 -8.52 -0.14
C PRO A 170 -5.90 -9.53 -0.07
N VAL A 171 -5.54 -9.96 1.13
CA VAL A 171 -4.58 -11.07 1.26
C VAL A 171 -5.19 -12.23 0.47
N ASP A 172 -4.44 -12.77 -0.49
CA ASP A 172 -4.87 -13.96 -1.25
C ASP A 172 -4.78 -15.18 -0.34
N VAL A 173 -5.72 -15.22 0.60
CA VAL A 173 -6.04 -16.38 1.37
C VAL A 173 -6.93 -17.23 0.48
N THR A 174 -6.30 -17.97 -0.43
CA THR A 174 -6.81 -19.30 -0.70
C THR A 174 -6.82 -20.00 0.66
N CYS A 175 -7.94 -19.88 1.39
CA CYS A 175 -8.11 -20.51 2.69
C CYS A 175 -8.35 -22.00 2.48
N GLU A 176 -7.41 -22.65 1.81
CA GLU A 176 -7.37 -24.11 1.70
C GLU A 176 -7.41 -24.73 3.10
N ALA A 177 -6.85 -24.04 4.09
CA ALA A 177 -6.91 -24.43 5.50
C ALA A 177 -8.21 -24.07 6.25
N ASP A 178 -9.16 -23.31 5.68
CA ASP A 178 -10.52 -23.14 6.24
C ASP A 178 -11.38 -24.32 5.79
N VAL A 179 -11.06 -25.48 6.35
CA VAL A 179 -11.65 -26.77 5.98
C VAL A 179 -13.13 -26.87 6.36
N ASN A 180 -13.64 -25.96 7.19
CA ASN A 180 -15.06 -25.91 7.56
C ASN A 180 -15.85 -24.79 6.85
N GLY A 181 -15.17 -23.90 6.12
CA GLY A 181 -15.75 -22.85 5.29
C GLY A 181 -16.41 -21.71 6.08
N ASN A 182 -15.92 -21.39 7.27
CA ASN A 182 -16.52 -20.35 8.13
C ASN A 182 -15.95 -18.94 7.91
N GLY A 183 -14.97 -18.80 7.01
CA GLY A 183 -14.25 -17.55 6.77
C GLY A 183 -13.11 -17.30 7.75
N ALA A 184 -12.55 -18.34 8.36
CA ALA A 184 -11.35 -18.25 9.18
C ALA A 184 -10.66 -19.61 9.27
N VAL A 185 -9.33 -19.61 9.41
CA VAL A 185 -8.55 -20.78 9.84
C VAL A 185 -8.37 -20.69 11.35
N ASP A 186 -9.17 -21.42 12.09
CA ASP A 186 -9.17 -21.37 13.56
C ASP A 186 -9.26 -22.75 14.23
N PHE A 187 -9.61 -22.76 15.51
CA PHE A 187 -9.59 -23.99 16.32
C PHE A 187 -10.55 -25.08 15.81
N PRO A 188 -11.78 -24.76 15.38
CA PRO A 188 -12.62 -25.63 14.57
C PRO A 188 -11.90 -26.35 13.41
N ASP A 189 -11.15 -25.63 12.57
CA ASP A 189 -10.40 -26.21 11.46
C ASP A 189 -9.32 -27.18 11.94
N LEU A 190 -8.58 -26.78 12.97
CA LEU A 190 -7.57 -27.64 13.59
C LEU A 190 -8.14 -28.97 14.09
N ILE A 191 -9.31 -28.92 14.72
CA ILE A 191 -9.96 -30.15 15.21
C ILE A 191 -10.42 -31.01 14.04
N GLN A 192 -10.93 -30.41 12.97
CA GLN A 192 -11.33 -31.13 11.78
C GLN A 192 -10.14 -31.83 11.11
N LEU A 193 -9.02 -31.13 10.91
CA LEU A 193 -7.77 -31.68 10.40
C LEU A 193 -7.24 -32.83 11.28
N LEU A 194 -7.12 -32.62 12.59
CA LEU A 194 -6.64 -33.67 13.51
C LEU A 194 -7.57 -34.89 13.57
N SER A 195 -8.86 -34.71 13.29
CA SER A 195 -9.83 -35.81 13.23
C SER A 195 -9.74 -36.61 11.94
N ALA A 196 -9.14 -36.05 10.88
CA ALA A 196 -8.98 -36.66 9.57
C ALA A 196 -7.62 -37.39 9.38
N PHE A 197 -6.73 -37.37 10.38
CA PHE A 197 -5.39 -37.96 10.31
C PHE A 197 -5.39 -39.40 9.76
N GLY A 198 -4.67 -39.61 8.66
CA GLY A 198 -4.57 -40.89 7.96
C GLY A 198 -4.64 -40.76 6.44
N PRO A 199 -4.65 -41.90 5.73
CA PRO A 199 -4.70 -41.90 4.27
C PRO A 199 -5.97 -41.23 3.75
N CYS A 200 -5.81 -40.33 2.79
CA CYS A 200 -6.91 -39.60 2.20
C CYS A 200 -6.74 -39.50 0.68
N ALA A 201 -7.77 -39.86 -0.08
CA ALA A 201 -7.67 -39.84 -1.54
C ALA A 201 -8.13 -38.51 -2.16
N SER A 202 -8.91 -37.71 -1.41
CA SER A 202 -9.46 -36.40 -1.81
C SER A 202 -10.30 -35.83 -0.65
N CYS A 203 -9.66 -35.26 0.36
CA CYS A 203 -10.35 -34.54 1.43
C CYS A 203 -9.74 -33.16 1.56
N ASP A 204 -10.54 -32.24 2.08
CA ASP A 204 -10.18 -30.83 2.17
C ASP A 204 -9.07 -30.61 3.22
N GLU A 205 -8.84 -31.58 4.10
CA GLU A 205 -7.78 -31.54 5.13
C GLU A 205 -6.37 -31.98 4.64
N ASP A 206 -6.23 -32.50 3.41
CA ASP A 206 -4.95 -32.85 2.76
C ASP A 206 -4.44 -31.63 1.97
N LEU A 207 -3.81 -30.71 2.69
CA LEU A 207 -3.45 -29.37 2.22
C LEU A 207 -2.20 -29.35 1.32
N ASP A 208 -1.35 -30.37 1.41
CA ASP A 208 -0.16 -30.51 0.56
C ASP A 208 -0.34 -31.52 -0.60
N GLU A 209 -1.58 -32.01 -0.78
CA GLU A 209 -1.99 -33.00 -1.79
C GLU A 209 -1.10 -34.27 -1.80
N SER A 210 -0.55 -34.65 -0.65
CA SER A 210 0.33 -35.83 -0.54
C SER A 210 -0.42 -37.16 -0.59
N GLY A 211 -1.75 -37.12 -0.49
CA GLY A 211 -2.63 -38.30 -0.42
C GLY A 211 -2.78 -38.84 1.00
N SER A 212 -2.47 -38.05 2.02
CA SER A 212 -2.61 -38.39 3.44
C SER A 212 -2.68 -37.12 4.28
N VAL A 213 -3.61 -37.08 5.23
CA VAL A 213 -3.65 -36.03 6.25
C VAL A 213 -2.69 -36.40 7.38
N ASP A 214 -1.61 -35.63 7.53
CA ASP A 214 -0.59 -35.85 8.55
C ASP A 214 -0.02 -34.55 9.16
N PHE A 215 1.20 -34.63 9.69
CA PHE A 215 1.83 -33.52 10.38
C PHE A 215 2.24 -32.38 9.45
N ASN A 216 2.47 -32.64 8.16
CA ASN A 216 2.77 -31.60 7.20
C ASN A 216 1.55 -30.71 6.95
N ASP A 217 0.35 -31.28 6.84
CA ASP A 217 -0.89 -30.51 6.74
C ASP A 217 -1.14 -29.66 7.98
N LEU A 218 -0.81 -30.16 9.17
CA LEU A 218 -0.89 -29.37 10.40
C LEU A 218 0.03 -28.14 10.34
N ILE A 219 1.26 -28.28 9.82
CA ILE A 219 2.17 -27.14 9.67
C ILE A 219 1.60 -26.15 8.64
N SER A 220 1.10 -26.65 7.50
CA SER A 220 0.46 -25.83 6.48
C SER A 220 -0.71 -25.04 7.07
N MET A 221 -1.63 -25.68 7.79
CA MET A 221 -2.75 -25.01 8.45
C MET A 221 -2.30 -23.91 9.43
N LEU A 222 -1.30 -24.19 10.26
CA LEU A 222 -0.80 -23.22 11.24
C LEU A 222 -0.12 -22.01 10.59
N SER A 223 0.34 -22.13 9.35
CA SER A 223 0.90 -21.00 8.60
C SER A 223 -0.16 -20.02 8.10
N PHE A 224 -1.43 -20.45 8.04
CA PHE A 224 -2.57 -19.64 7.60
C PHE A 224 -3.52 -19.26 8.75
N TRP A 225 -3.10 -19.42 10.00
CA TRP A 225 -3.97 -19.21 11.17
C TRP A 225 -4.47 -17.76 11.27
N GLY A 226 -5.80 -17.58 11.27
CA GLY A 226 -6.42 -16.27 11.33
C GLY A 226 -7.67 -16.17 10.45
N PRO A 227 -8.29 -14.98 10.39
CA PRO A 227 -9.43 -14.73 9.52
C PRO A 227 -9.08 -14.86 8.03
N CYS A 228 -10.07 -15.34 7.29
CA CYS A 228 -10.24 -15.17 5.85
C CYS A 228 -11.28 -14.05 5.62
#